data_AF-A0A4Q3WX29-F1
#
_entry.id   AF-A0A4Q3WX29-F1
#
_cell.length_a   1.000
_cell.length_b   1.000
_cell.length_c   1.000
_cell.angle_alpha   90.00
_cell.angle_beta   90.00
_cell.angle_gamma   90.00
#
_symmetry.space_group_name_H-M   'P 1'
#
loop_
_entity.id
_entity.type
_entity.pdbx_description
1 polymer ?
#
loop_
_entity_poly.entity_id
_entity_poly.type
_entity_poly.pdbx_seq_one_letter_code
_entity_poly.pdbx_strand_id
1 'polypeptide(L)'
;MPYSVKLKHSFFEFPDLKSLMAKATPLRSGDQLAGLAAGSAQERIAAQLILADLPLDTFLTSHLIEPEIDEVSRLILDQHDKEAFAVVKNLSVGQFRDWLLDYSTDAEKLSELASGLTPEMVAAVSKIMSNQDLILVASKCQVVTQFRGTIGLKGRLSTRLQPNHPTDDPLGIAASILDGLLLGSGDAVIGINPATDSLAALERLTYMLAELIDSYKIPTQSCVLGHITTQIQAIERGVPVDLVFQSIAGTQ
;
A
#
# COMPACT_ATOMS: atom_id res chain seq x y z
N MET A 1 -27.00 -7.15 12.43
CA MET A 1 -27.82 -6.02 12.92
C MET A 1 -27.29 -4.75 12.26
N PRO A 2 -28.14 -3.76 11.94
CA PRO A 2 -27.66 -2.50 11.37
C PRO A 2 -26.81 -1.71 12.38
N TYR A 3 -25.83 -0.97 11.88
CA TYR A 3 -24.96 -0.11 12.66
C TYR A 3 -25.64 1.24 12.86
N SER A 4 -25.97 1.63 14.10
CA SER A 4 -26.72 2.87 14.31
C SER A 4 -26.26 3.69 15.51
N VAL A 5 -26.44 5.00 15.41
CA VAL A 5 -26.13 5.95 16.48
C VAL A 5 -27.09 7.13 16.44
N LYS A 6 -27.45 7.64 17.62
CA LYS A 6 -28.23 8.87 17.76
C LYS A 6 -27.29 10.02 18.14
N LEU A 7 -27.11 10.99 17.25
CA LEU A 7 -26.37 12.22 17.52
C LEU A 7 -27.35 13.38 17.70
N LYS A 8 -27.49 13.85 18.94
CA LYS A 8 -28.47 14.87 19.33
C LYS A 8 -29.89 14.51 18.87
N HIS A 9 -30.36 15.16 17.80
CA HIS A 9 -31.71 15.00 17.25
C HIS A 9 -31.74 14.18 15.95
N SER A 10 -30.59 13.70 15.47
CA SER A 10 -30.48 12.92 14.23
C SER A 10 -30.16 11.47 14.56
N PHE A 11 -30.83 10.54 13.87
CA PHE A 11 -30.53 9.12 13.90
C PHE A 11 -29.83 8.74 12.60
N PHE A 12 -28.71 8.05 12.71
CA PHE A 12 -27.94 7.56 11.57
C PHE A 12 -27.88 6.03 11.65
N GLU A 13 -28.11 5.38 10.51
CA GLU A 13 -28.12 3.94 10.37
C GLU A 13 -27.34 3.55 9.11
N PHE A 14 -26.47 2.55 9.24
CA PHE A 14 -25.71 1.97 8.15
C PHE A 14 -26.08 0.48 8.07
N PRO A 15 -26.54 -0.01 6.91
CA PRO A 15 -27.13 -1.34 6.80
C PRO A 15 -26.10 -2.47 6.96
N ASP A 16 -24.85 -2.20 6.62
CA ASP A 16 -23.75 -3.18 6.64
C ASP A 16 -22.40 -2.51 6.91
N LEU A 17 -21.37 -3.35 7.09
CA LEU A 17 -20.01 -2.90 7.41
C LEU A 17 -19.40 -2.13 6.22
N LYS A 18 -19.75 -2.50 4.98
CA LYS A 18 -19.31 -1.80 3.76
C LYS A 18 -19.74 -0.34 3.78
N SER A 19 -21.03 -0.11 4.04
CA SER A 19 -21.63 1.21 4.11
C SER A 19 -21.02 2.02 5.25
N LEU A 20 -20.84 1.41 6.43
CA LEU A 20 -20.17 2.07 7.55
C LEU A 20 -18.75 2.52 7.20
N MET A 21 -17.93 1.60 6.66
CA MET A 21 -16.54 1.84 6.26
C MET A 21 -16.42 2.87 5.14
N ALA A 22 -17.35 2.86 4.18
CA ALA A 22 -17.41 3.84 3.11
C ALA A 22 -17.71 5.24 3.66
N LYS A 23 -18.78 5.37 4.45
CA LYS A 23 -19.28 6.65 4.97
C LYS A 23 -18.36 7.27 6.03
N ALA A 24 -17.51 6.47 6.69
CA ALA A 24 -16.48 6.95 7.61
C ALA A 24 -15.28 7.65 6.91
N THR A 25 -15.14 7.52 5.59
CA THR A 25 -14.01 8.08 4.84
C THR A 25 -14.12 9.61 4.72
N PRO A 26 -13.00 10.37 4.82
CA PRO A 26 -12.97 11.77 4.41
C PRO A 26 -13.51 11.95 2.97
N LEU A 27 -14.09 13.11 2.68
CA LEU A 27 -14.73 13.36 1.38
C LEU A 27 -13.71 13.24 0.23
N ARG A 28 -13.96 12.33 -0.71
CA ARG A 28 -13.15 12.09 -1.91
C ARG A 28 -14.05 12.04 -3.15
N SER A 29 -13.58 12.59 -4.27
CA SER A 29 -14.35 12.65 -5.52
C SER A 29 -14.71 11.26 -6.07
N GLY A 30 -13.79 10.29 -5.97
CA GLY A 30 -14.06 8.90 -6.38
C GLY A 30 -15.21 8.26 -5.60
N ASP A 31 -15.21 8.41 -4.28
CA ASP A 31 -16.28 7.88 -3.42
C ASP A 31 -17.62 8.57 -3.70
N GLN A 32 -17.60 9.86 -4.05
CA GLN A 32 -18.82 10.57 -4.47
C GLN A 32 -19.36 10.03 -5.80
N LEU A 33 -18.49 9.85 -6.78
CA LEU A 33 -18.87 9.31 -8.10
C LEU A 33 -19.43 7.89 -7.98
N ALA A 34 -18.89 7.09 -7.06
CA ALA A 34 -19.37 5.74 -6.77
C ALA A 34 -20.62 5.70 -5.86
N GLY A 35 -21.13 6.84 -5.38
CA GLY A 35 -22.27 6.90 -4.46
C GLY A 35 -21.98 6.44 -3.02
N LEU A 36 -20.70 6.28 -2.66
CA LEU A 36 -20.23 5.72 -1.40
C LEU A 36 -19.99 6.79 -0.32
N ALA A 37 -19.67 8.03 -0.73
CA ALA A 37 -19.37 9.12 0.20
C ALA A 37 -20.55 9.46 1.13
N ALA A 38 -20.26 9.90 2.35
CA ALA A 38 -21.29 10.44 3.25
C ALA A 38 -21.97 11.68 2.64
N GLY A 39 -23.29 11.76 2.77
CA GLY A 39 -24.11 12.87 2.30
C GLY A 39 -23.94 14.14 3.15
N SER A 40 -23.36 14.03 4.35
CA SER A 40 -23.00 15.18 5.17
C SER A 40 -21.80 14.92 6.07
N ALA A 41 -21.19 15.98 6.59
CA ALA A 41 -20.17 15.86 7.62
C ALA A 41 -20.70 15.20 8.90
N GLN A 42 -21.98 15.43 9.26
CA GLN A 42 -22.58 14.80 10.43
C GLN A 42 -22.72 13.28 10.28
N GLU A 43 -23.14 12.82 9.09
CA GLU A 43 -23.22 11.39 8.78
C GLU A 43 -21.84 10.73 8.82
N ARG A 44 -20.81 11.40 8.29
CA ARG A 44 -19.43 10.90 8.38
C ARG A 44 -18.96 10.76 9.84
N ILE A 45 -19.20 11.77 10.67
CA ILE A 45 -18.87 11.69 12.10
C ILE A 45 -19.66 10.56 12.78
N ALA A 46 -20.94 10.38 12.45
CA ALA A 46 -21.73 9.27 12.96
C ALA A 46 -21.14 7.91 12.57
N ALA A 47 -20.70 7.75 11.32
CA ALA A 47 -20.01 6.54 10.86
C ALA A 47 -18.68 6.33 11.60
N GLN A 48 -17.86 7.36 11.76
CA GLN A 48 -16.58 7.28 12.49
C GLN A 48 -16.77 6.93 13.97
N LEU A 49 -17.81 7.45 14.62
CA LEU A 49 -18.14 7.12 16.01
C LEU A 49 -18.50 5.65 16.17
N ILE A 50 -19.41 5.13 15.32
CA ILE A 50 -19.77 3.71 15.37
C ILE A 50 -18.55 2.85 15.04
N LEU A 51 -17.78 3.23 14.01
CA LEU A 51 -16.58 2.50 13.60
C LEU A 51 -15.55 2.41 14.72
N ALA A 52 -15.35 3.48 15.50
CA ALA A 52 -14.43 3.51 16.64
C ALA A 52 -14.84 2.54 17.77
N ASP A 53 -16.13 2.26 17.93
CA ASP A 53 -16.64 1.35 18.96
C ASP A 53 -16.68 -0.12 18.50
N LEU A 54 -16.42 -0.41 17.23
CA LEU A 54 -16.41 -1.80 16.74
C LEU A 54 -15.21 -2.58 17.29
N PRO A 55 -15.41 -3.81 17.80
CA PRO A 55 -14.32 -4.75 18.10
C PRO A 55 -13.46 -5.02 16.85
N LEU A 56 -12.13 -5.07 16.99
CA LEU A 56 -11.25 -5.36 15.86
C LEU A 56 -11.52 -6.73 15.22
N ASP A 57 -11.85 -7.74 16.03
CA ASP A 57 -12.14 -9.09 15.53
C ASP A 57 -13.41 -9.18 14.67
N THR A 58 -14.24 -8.12 14.62
CA THR A 58 -15.33 -7.98 13.66
C THR A 58 -14.86 -8.21 12.22
N PHE A 59 -13.67 -7.71 11.85
CA PHE A 59 -13.13 -7.82 10.49
C PHE A 59 -12.68 -9.24 10.11
N LEU A 60 -12.57 -10.15 11.08
CA LEU A 60 -12.27 -11.57 10.85
C LEU A 60 -13.53 -12.40 10.62
N THR A 61 -14.71 -11.86 10.90
CA THR A 61 -16.00 -12.58 10.85
C THR A 61 -17.02 -11.91 9.94
N SER A 62 -16.86 -10.62 9.66
CA SER A 62 -17.70 -9.83 8.77
C SER A 62 -16.85 -9.32 7.61
N HIS A 63 -16.83 -10.07 6.52
CA HIS A 63 -15.96 -9.76 5.37
C HIS A 63 -16.57 -8.68 4.47
N LEU A 64 -15.74 -7.78 3.94
CA LEU A 64 -16.18 -6.84 2.91
C LEU A 64 -16.32 -7.56 1.55
N ILE A 65 -15.53 -8.59 1.28
CA ILE A 65 -15.73 -9.45 0.13
C ILE A 65 -15.55 -10.88 0.64
N GLU A 66 -16.49 -11.75 0.29
CA GLU A 66 -16.47 -13.12 0.82
C GLU A 66 -15.26 -13.88 0.23
N PRO A 67 -14.44 -14.55 1.06
CA PRO A 67 -13.24 -15.26 0.61
C PRO A 67 -13.55 -16.44 -0.32
N GLU A 68 -14.80 -16.90 -0.38
CA GLU A 68 -15.26 -17.91 -1.33
C GLU A 68 -15.28 -17.38 -2.77
N ILE A 69 -15.47 -16.07 -2.97
CA ILE A 69 -15.61 -15.44 -4.29
C ILE A 69 -14.45 -14.50 -4.67
N ASP A 70 -13.46 -14.34 -3.80
CA ASP A 70 -12.33 -13.42 -4.01
C ASP A 70 -11.02 -13.98 -3.46
N GLU A 71 -10.05 -14.22 -4.36
CA GLU A 71 -8.73 -14.76 -4.01
C GLU A 71 -7.90 -13.81 -3.14
N VAL A 72 -8.06 -12.50 -3.27
CA VAL A 72 -7.32 -11.52 -2.45
C VAL A 72 -7.77 -11.59 -0.99
N SER A 73 -9.09 -11.63 -0.75
CA SER A 73 -9.69 -11.79 0.57
C SER A 73 -9.30 -13.12 1.20
N ARG A 74 -9.29 -14.21 0.41
CA ARG A 74 -8.81 -15.51 0.89
C ARG A 74 -7.34 -15.45 1.31
N LEU A 75 -6.47 -14.87 0.48
CA LEU A 75 -5.04 -14.74 0.77
C LEU A 75 -4.79 -13.95 2.07
N ILE A 76 -5.51 -12.83 2.26
CA ILE A 76 -5.44 -12.01 3.48
C ILE A 76 -5.76 -12.85 4.72
N LEU A 77 -6.85 -13.63 4.68
CA LEU A 77 -7.28 -14.44 5.82
C LEU A 77 -6.34 -15.62 6.07
N ASP A 78 -5.83 -16.26 5.02
CA ASP A 78 -4.89 -17.39 5.12
C ASP A 78 -3.55 -16.96 5.73
N GLN A 79 -3.14 -15.70 5.53
CA GLN A 79 -1.90 -15.15 6.07
C GLN A 79 -2.04 -14.52 7.47
N HIS A 80 -3.26 -14.38 7.98
CA HIS A 80 -3.50 -13.74 9.27
C HIS A 80 -2.96 -14.59 10.45
N ASP A 81 -2.03 -14.02 11.21
CA ASP A 81 -1.45 -14.63 12.40
C ASP A 81 -2.26 -14.33 13.67
N LYS A 82 -2.90 -15.36 14.22
CA LYS A 82 -3.74 -15.25 15.41
C LYS A 82 -2.97 -14.95 16.69
N GLU A 83 -1.72 -15.41 16.79
CA GLU A 83 -0.88 -15.18 17.98
C GLU A 83 -0.36 -13.74 17.98
N ALA A 84 0.08 -13.24 16.83
CA ALA A 84 0.42 -11.82 16.66
C ALA A 84 -0.77 -10.90 16.98
N PHE A 85 -1.97 -11.26 16.50
CA PHE A 85 -3.20 -10.50 16.75
C PHE A 85 -3.64 -10.48 18.23
N ALA A 86 -3.24 -11.48 19.03
CA ALA A 86 -3.73 -11.66 20.40
C ALA A 86 -3.51 -10.42 21.30
N VAL A 87 -2.45 -9.66 21.03
CA VAL A 87 -2.09 -8.43 21.76
C VAL A 87 -3.18 -7.35 21.67
N VAL A 88 -3.86 -7.26 20.52
CA VAL A 88 -4.88 -6.22 20.25
C VAL A 88 -6.28 -6.77 20.05
N LYS A 89 -6.46 -8.11 20.12
CA LYS A 89 -7.73 -8.80 19.84
C LYS A 89 -8.95 -8.22 20.56
N ASN A 90 -8.78 -7.82 21.82
CA ASN A 90 -9.90 -7.33 22.65
C ASN A 90 -10.15 -5.83 22.51
N LEU A 91 -9.40 -5.13 21.65
CA LEU A 91 -9.55 -3.69 21.45
C LEU A 91 -10.66 -3.40 20.44
N SER A 92 -11.36 -2.29 20.65
CA SER A 92 -12.11 -1.65 19.58
C SER A 92 -11.18 -0.94 18.60
N VAL A 93 -11.68 -0.53 17.43
CA VAL A 93 -10.92 0.28 16.47
C VAL A 93 -10.39 1.57 17.10
N GLY A 94 -11.19 2.23 17.94
CA GLY A 94 -10.80 3.43 18.68
C GLY A 94 -9.70 3.16 19.71
N GLN A 95 -9.84 2.08 20.48
CA GLN A 95 -8.80 1.66 21.43
C GLN A 95 -7.50 1.24 20.72
N PHE A 96 -7.61 0.65 19.52
CA PHE A 96 -6.47 0.34 18.69
C PHE A 96 -5.77 1.59 18.16
N ARG A 97 -6.52 2.63 17.75
CA ARG A 97 -5.93 3.95 17.44
C ARG A 97 -5.12 4.47 18.62
N ASP A 98 -5.68 4.42 19.82
CA ASP A 98 -4.99 4.90 21.03
C ASP A 98 -3.74 4.06 21.35
N TRP A 99 -3.83 2.73 21.17
CA TRP A 99 -2.68 1.82 21.30
C TRP A 99 -1.55 2.14 20.30
N LEU A 100 -1.89 2.44 19.04
CA LEU A 100 -0.91 2.86 18.02
C LEU A 100 -0.27 4.21 18.36
N LEU A 101 -1.01 5.12 18.98
CA LEU A 101 -0.53 6.45 19.36
C LEU A 101 0.30 6.44 20.64
N ASP A 102 0.12 5.44 21.52
CA ASP A 102 0.85 5.30 22.77
C ASP A 102 2.38 5.34 22.58
N TYR A 103 3.08 6.07 23.46
CA TYR A 103 4.54 6.26 23.37
C TYR A 103 5.33 4.96 23.59
N SER A 104 4.76 3.99 24.29
CA SER A 104 5.38 2.68 24.51
C SER A 104 5.20 1.72 23.34
N THR A 105 4.34 2.05 22.37
CA THR A 105 4.20 1.29 21.12
C THR A 105 5.28 1.74 20.15
N ASP A 106 6.30 0.91 19.99
CA ASP A 106 7.49 1.16 19.18
C ASP A 106 7.53 0.28 17.91
N ALA A 107 8.60 0.44 17.12
CA ALA A 107 8.76 -0.26 15.84
C ALA A 107 8.79 -1.78 15.99
N GLU A 108 9.34 -2.30 17.10
CA GLU A 108 9.43 -3.74 17.36
C GLU A 108 8.04 -4.34 17.58
N LYS A 109 7.25 -3.75 18.48
CA LYS A 109 5.85 -4.17 18.71
C LYS A 109 4.99 -4.07 17.46
N LEU A 110 5.18 -3.02 16.66
CA LEU A 110 4.45 -2.86 15.40
C LEU A 110 4.84 -3.94 14.38
N SER A 111 6.12 -4.30 14.31
CA SER A 111 6.60 -5.37 13.44
C SER A 111 6.06 -6.73 13.86
N GLU A 112 6.02 -7.01 15.17
CA GLU A 112 5.44 -8.25 15.71
C GLU A 112 3.94 -8.35 15.46
N LEU A 113 3.23 -7.23 15.55
CA LEU A 113 1.78 -7.19 15.33
C LEU A 113 1.38 -7.29 13.84
N ALA A 114 2.26 -6.92 12.90
CA ALA A 114 1.90 -6.67 11.50
C ALA A 114 1.16 -7.84 10.82
N SER A 115 1.59 -9.09 11.05
CA SER A 115 0.94 -10.29 10.48
C SER A 115 -0.41 -10.62 11.12
N GLY A 116 -0.71 -10.05 12.29
CA GLY A 116 -2.00 -10.18 12.97
C GLY A 116 -3.04 -9.15 12.55
N LEU A 117 -2.76 -8.28 11.58
CA LEU A 117 -3.71 -7.26 11.12
C LEU A 117 -4.20 -7.57 9.71
N THR A 118 -5.50 -7.44 9.47
CA THR A 118 -6.04 -7.42 8.09
C THR A 118 -6.04 -6.00 7.53
N PRO A 119 -6.04 -5.82 6.20
CA PRO A 119 -6.17 -4.51 5.57
C PRO A 119 -7.43 -3.74 6.02
N GLU A 120 -8.54 -4.42 6.30
CA GLU A 120 -9.77 -3.80 6.78
C GLU A 120 -9.60 -3.19 8.18
N MET A 121 -8.87 -3.86 9.09
CA MET A 121 -8.55 -3.31 10.41
C MET A 121 -7.70 -2.03 10.29
N VAL A 122 -6.67 -2.08 9.44
CA VAL A 122 -5.77 -0.94 9.17
C VAL A 122 -6.52 0.20 8.49
N ALA A 123 -7.42 -0.11 7.57
CA ALA A 123 -8.28 0.88 6.92
C ALA A 123 -9.27 1.50 7.91
N ALA A 124 -9.88 0.71 8.80
CA ALA A 124 -10.84 1.17 9.79
C ALA A 124 -10.21 2.18 10.75
N VAL A 125 -9.04 1.84 11.31
CA VAL A 125 -8.34 2.73 12.23
C VAL A 125 -7.85 4.00 11.52
N SER A 126 -7.38 3.89 10.28
CA SER A 126 -6.94 5.05 9.49
C SER A 126 -8.07 6.03 9.20
N LYS A 127 -9.31 5.54 9.04
CA LYS A 127 -10.49 6.39 8.78
C LYS A 127 -10.89 7.26 9.96
N ILE A 128 -10.49 6.92 11.19
CA ILE A 128 -10.78 7.70 12.40
C ILE A 128 -9.57 8.50 12.90
N MET A 129 -8.45 8.46 12.19
CA MET A 129 -7.24 9.20 12.53
C MET A 129 -7.20 10.59 11.91
N SER A 130 -6.62 11.55 12.64
CA SER A 130 -6.24 12.84 12.09
C SER A 130 -5.00 12.70 11.18
N ASN A 131 -4.70 13.72 10.36
CA ASN A 131 -3.44 13.73 9.60
C ASN A 131 -2.21 13.62 10.51
N GLN A 132 -2.25 14.23 11.69
CA GLN A 132 -1.14 14.17 12.65
C GLN A 132 -0.99 12.77 13.25
N ASP A 133 -2.11 12.11 13.53
CA ASP A 133 -2.12 10.72 14.02
C ASP A 133 -1.48 9.80 12.97
N LEU A 134 -1.90 9.92 11.70
CA LEU A 134 -1.37 9.13 10.59
C LEU A 134 0.14 9.31 10.43
N ILE A 135 0.63 10.56 10.47
CA ILE A 135 2.07 10.87 10.40
C ILE A 135 2.81 10.28 11.60
N LEU A 136 2.27 10.46 12.81
CA LEU A 136 2.92 9.99 14.04
C LEU A 136 3.02 8.46 14.06
N VAL A 137 1.92 7.75 13.78
CA VAL A 137 1.91 6.28 13.72
C VAL A 137 2.85 5.78 12.61
N ALA A 138 2.77 6.34 11.41
CA ALA A 138 3.65 5.96 10.31
C ALA A 138 5.14 6.21 10.63
N SER A 139 5.47 7.25 11.40
CA SER A 139 6.84 7.55 11.79
C SER A 139 7.46 6.54 12.77
N LYS A 140 6.61 5.75 13.46
CA LYS A 140 7.05 4.65 14.34
C LYS A 140 7.33 3.37 13.55
N CYS A 141 6.64 3.17 12.42
CA CYS A 141 6.84 2.00 11.58
C CYS A 141 8.23 2.02 10.93
N GLN A 142 8.95 0.91 11.00
CA GLN A 142 10.24 0.74 10.33
C GLN A 142 10.24 -0.56 9.52
N VAL A 143 10.07 -0.44 8.20
CA VAL A 143 10.10 -1.57 7.26
C VAL A 143 11.38 -1.48 6.44
N VAL A 144 12.35 -2.35 6.74
CA VAL A 144 13.63 -2.41 6.04
C VAL A 144 13.65 -3.60 5.10
N THR A 145 13.91 -3.37 3.82
CA THR A 145 14.09 -4.44 2.83
C THR A 145 15.44 -4.31 2.15
N GLN A 146 15.96 -5.45 1.66
CA GLN A 146 17.26 -5.53 1.02
C GLN A 146 17.19 -6.33 -0.26
N PHE A 147 17.80 -5.79 -1.32
CA PHE A 147 18.10 -6.49 -2.56
C PHE A 147 19.56 -6.17 -2.94
N ARG A 148 19.82 -5.39 -4.00
CA ARG A 148 21.17 -4.85 -4.28
C ARG A 148 21.55 -3.74 -3.29
N GLY A 149 20.58 -2.89 -2.94
CA GLY A 149 20.69 -1.90 -1.85
C GLY A 149 19.80 -2.26 -0.65
N THR A 150 19.84 -1.40 0.38
CA THR A 150 18.96 -1.49 1.56
C THR A 150 18.10 -0.23 1.65
N ILE A 151 16.78 -0.38 1.63
CA ILE A 151 15.79 0.71 1.70
C ILE A 151 15.02 0.63 3.03
N GLY A 152 14.58 1.79 3.55
CA GLY A 152 13.75 1.89 4.75
C GLY A 152 14.50 2.14 6.07
N LEU A 153 15.81 2.33 6.03
CA LEU A 153 16.60 2.70 7.21
C LEU A 153 16.27 4.13 7.68
N LYS A 154 16.22 4.32 9.01
CA LYS A 154 15.96 5.61 9.64
C LYS A 154 16.97 6.68 9.19
N GLY A 155 16.46 7.88 8.89
CA GLY A 155 17.28 9.02 8.45
C GLY A 155 17.72 8.95 6.99
N ARG A 156 17.16 8.02 6.20
CA ARG A 156 17.38 7.93 4.75
C ARG A 156 16.08 8.15 3.99
N LEU A 157 16.18 8.80 2.84
CA LEU A 157 15.10 8.96 1.88
C LEU A 157 15.62 8.49 0.53
N SER A 158 14.99 7.44 0.00
CA SER A 158 15.34 6.89 -1.32
C SER A 158 14.39 7.40 -2.38
N THR A 159 14.88 7.55 -3.61
CA THR A 159 14.09 8.01 -4.74
C THR A 159 14.16 7.02 -5.89
N ARG A 160 13.02 6.91 -6.59
CA ARG A 160 12.96 6.26 -7.90
C ARG A 160 13.43 7.23 -8.97
N LEU A 161 14.32 6.77 -9.85
CA LEU A 161 14.66 7.44 -11.09
C LEU A 161 13.86 6.80 -12.24
N GLN A 162 12.91 7.54 -12.82
CA GLN A 162 12.00 7.03 -13.85
C GLN A 162 12.17 7.81 -15.17
N PRO A 163 13.13 7.41 -16.02
CA PRO A 163 13.49 8.12 -17.24
C PRO A 163 12.58 7.72 -18.41
N ASN A 164 11.28 7.99 -18.31
CA ASN A 164 10.35 7.66 -19.38
C ASN A 164 10.57 8.54 -20.62
N HIS A 165 10.54 7.94 -21.82
CA HIS A 165 10.59 8.66 -23.08
C HIS A 165 9.33 8.33 -23.91
N PRO A 166 8.69 9.30 -24.60
CA PRO A 166 7.44 9.06 -25.35
C PRO A 166 7.51 7.94 -26.40
N THR A 167 8.71 7.64 -26.88
CA THR A 167 8.98 6.60 -27.90
C THR A 167 10.01 5.56 -27.44
N ASP A 168 10.35 5.52 -26.14
CA ASP A 168 11.42 4.69 -25.60
C ASP A 168 12.77 4.85 -26.33
N ASP A 169 13.15 6.09 -26.65
CA ASP A 169 14.42 6.38 -27.31
C ASP A 169 15.59 6.18 -26.34
N PRO A 170 16.57 5.30 -26.65
CA PRO A 170 17.65 4.99 -25.72
C PRO A 170 18.52 6.19 -25.34
N LEU A 171 18.75 7.14 -26.25
CA LEU A 171 19.56 8.32 -25.96
C LEU A 171 18.83 9.28 -25.03
N GLY A 172 17.54 9.52 -25.27
CA GLY A 172 16.69 10.31 -24.39
C GLY A 172 16.60 9.71 -22.99
N ILE A 173 16.42 8.39 -22.91
CA ILE A 173 16.42 7.66 -21.63
C ILE A 173 17.77 7.79 -20.92
N ALA A 174 18.89 7.52 -21.60
CA ALA A 174 20.22 7.59 -21.02
C ALA A 174 20.57 9.01 -20.51
N ALA A 175 20.19 10.05 -21.25
CA ALA A 175 20.37 11.43 -20.82
C ALA A 175 19.60 11.73 -19.53
N SER A 176 18.35 11.28 -19.42
CA SER A 176 17.54 11.44 -18.21
C SER A 176 18.10 10.64 -17.02
N ILE A 177 18.65 9.45 -17.27
CA ILE A 177 19.32 8.67 -16.23
C ILE A 177 20.53 9.42 -15.69
N LEU A 178 21.39 9.94 -16.58
CA LEU A 178 22.58 10.68 -16.18
C LEU A 178 22.23 11.90 -15.32
N ASP A 179 21.25 12.69 -15.74
CA ASP A 179 20.77 13.86 -14.99
C ASP A 179 20.27 13.47 -13.59
N GLY A 180 19.45 12.41 -13.51
CA GLY A 180 18.94 11.90 -12.24
C GLY A 180 20.03 11.40 -11.30
N LEU A 181 21.03 10.67 -11.82
CA LEU A 181 22.15 10.18 -11.03
C LEU A 181 23.02 11.32 -10.49
N LEU A 182 23.23 12.38 -11.27
CA LEU A 182 23.95 13.59 -10.83
C LEU A 182 23.25 14.30 -9.67
N LEU A 183 21.93 14.14 -9.55
CA LEU A 183 21.12 14.64 -8.43
C LEU A 183 21.00 13.65 -7.26
N GLY A 184 21.70 12.50 -7.33
CA GLY A 184 21.65 11.45 -6.31
C GLY A 184 20.36 10.63 -6.32
N SER A 185 19.61 10.63 -7.44
CA SER A 185 18.37 9.88 -7.58
C SER A 185 18.61 8.46 -8.10
N GLY A 186 17.71 7.53 -7.72
CA GLY A 186 17.69 6.17 -8.28
C GLY A 186 18.25 5.10 -7.37
N ASP A 187 18.50 5.39 -6.09
CA ASP A 187 18.89 4.40 -5.08
C ASP A 187 17.75 3.44 -4.73
N ALA A 188 16.48 3.86 -4.88
CA ALA A 188 15.34 2.96 -4.74
C ALA A 188 15.19 2.01 -5.94
N VAL A 189 15.30 2.55 -7.16
CA VAL A 189 15.26 1.81 -8.43
C VAL A 189 15.50 2.78 -9.59
N ILE A 190 16.22 2.33 -10.63
CA ILE A 190 16.19 2.96 -11.96
C ILE A 190 15.15 2.22 -12.80
N GLY A 191 13.97 2.82 -12.96
CA GLY A 191 12.78 2.12 -13.44
C GLY A 191 12.12 2.75 -14.66
N ILE A 192 12.04 2.06 -15.79
CA ILE A 192 11.41 2.57 -17.02
C ILE A 192 9.98 2.03 -17.15
N ASN A 193 8.99 2.90 -17.38
CA ASN A 193 7.68 2.48 -17.85
C ASN A 193 7.67 2.60 -19.39
N PRO A 194 7.76 1.47 -20.11
CA PRO A 194 7.91 1.51 -21.56
C PRO A 194 6.63 2.02 -22.24
N ALA A 195 6.79 2.78 -23.32
CA ALA A 195 5.70 3.22 -24.18
C ALA A 195 5.06 2.05 -24.95
N THR A 196 5.79 0.95 -25.13
CA THR A 196 5.27 -0.28 -25.78
C THR A 196 5.39 -1.49 -24.86
N ASP A 197 4.34 -2.32 -24.81
CA ASP A 197 4.35 -3.60 -24.07
C ASP A 197 4.79 -4.75 -24.99
N SER A 198 5.99 -4.61 -25.57
CA SER A 198 6.60 -5.68 -26.38
C SER A 198 7.79 -6.29 -25.67
N LEU A 199 7.89 -7.62 -25.73
CA LEU A 199 9.00 -8.36 -25.12
C LEU A 199 10.36 -7.88 -25.63
N ALA A 200 10.49 -7.61 -26.93
CA ALA A 200 11.73 -7.11 -27.52
C ALA A 200 12.14 -5.71 -26.98
N ALA A 201 11.17 -4.81 -26.74
CA ALA A 201 11.45 -3.51 -26.13
C ALA A 201 11.88 -3.68 -24.66
N LEU A 202 11.17 -4.55 -23.91
CA LEU A 202 11.50 -4.86 -22.52
C LEU A 202 12.91 -5.44 -22.38
N GLU A 203 13.27 -6.42 -23.22
CA GLU A 203 14.60 -7.02 -23.27
C GLU A 203 15.67 -5.95 -23.53
N ARG A 204 15.51 -5.14 -24.58
CA ARG A 204 16.45 -4.07 -24.95
C ARG A 204 16.69 -3.08 -23.80
N LEU A 205 15.61 -2.61 -23.17
CA LEU A 205 15.69 -1.65 -22.07
C LEU A 205 16.32 -2.28 -20.82
N THR A 206 16.02 -3.55 -20.53
CA THR A 206 16.59 -4.27 -19.40
C THR A 206 18.10 -4.46 -19.57
N TYR A 207 18.56 -4.89 -20.75
CA TYR A 207 19.99 -5.01 -21.03
C TYR A 207 20.71 -3.66 -20.94
N MET A 208 20.13 -2.59 -21.47
CA MET A 208 20.69 -1.24 -21.38
C MET A 208 20.89 -0.80 -19.91
N LEU A 209 19.90 -1.04 -19.05
CA LEU A 209 20.00 -0.71 -17.62
C LEU A 209 21.02 -1.58 -16.90
N ALA A 210 21.03 -2.89 -17.17
CA ALA A 210 21.99 -3.82 -16.59
C ALA A 210 23.43 -3.45 -16.96
N GLU A 211 23.70 -3.17 -18.25
CA GLU A 211 25.01 -2.75 -18.73
C GLU A 211 25.47 -1.45 -18.06
N LEU A 212 24.59 -0.47 -17.93
CA LEU A 212 24.90 0.79 -17.23
C LEU A 212 25.28 0.52 -15.76
N ILE A 213 24.43 -0.20 -15.02
CA ILE A 213 24.65 -0.48 -13.61
C ILE A 213 25.96 -1.26 -13.41
N ASP A 214 26.20 -2.28 -14.22
CA ASP A 214 27.37 -3.15 -14.08
C ASP A 214 28.67 -2.46 -14.53
N SER A 215 28.61 -1.60 -15.54
CA SER A 215 29.78 -0.85 -16.03
C SER A 215 30.25 0.20 -15.03
N TYR A 216 29.31 0.92 -14.42
CA TYR A 216 29.61 1.99 -13.46
C TYR A 216 29.56 1.54 -11.99
N LYS A 217 29.28 0.25 -11.73
CA LYS A 217 29.15 -0.34 -10.39
C LYS A 217 28.18 0.46 -9.51
N ILE A 218 27.06 0.87 -10.10
CA ILE A 218 26.05 1.69 -9.41
C ILE A 218 25.35 0.79 -8.37
N PRO A 219 25.32 1.16 -7.07
CA PRO A 219 24.71 0.33 -6.03
C PRO A 219 23.19 0.49 -6.01
N THR A 220 22.54 0.07 -7.10
CA THR A 220 21.09 0.13 -7.29
C THR A 220 20.59 -1.07 -8.11
N GLN A 221 19.28 -1.17 -8.25
CA GLN A 221 18.56 -2.15 -9.03
C GLN A 221 17.76 -1.50 -10.16
N SER A 222 17.57 -2.27 -11.23
CA SER A 222 16.78 -1.89 -12.39
C SER A 222 15.35 -2.45 -12.35
N CYS A 223 14.45 -1.83 -13.10
CA CYS A 223 13.13 -2.40 -13.36
C CYS A 223 12.56 -1.87 -14.68
N VAL A 224 12.01 -2.74 -15.54
CA VAL A 224 11.21 -2.30 -16.68
C VAL A 224 9.76 -2.70 -16.41
N LEU A 225 8.90 -1.70 -16.20
CA LEU A 225 7.56 -1.83 -15.65
C LEU A 225 6.54 -2.27 -16.72
N GLY A 226 6.83 -3.38 -17.41
CA GLY A 226 5.90 -4.04 -18.33
C GLY A 226 4.88 -4.92 -17.60
N HIS A 227 4.04 -5.64 -18.34
CA HIS A 227 3.17 -6.64 -17.73
C HIS A 227 3.99 -7.79 -17.10
N ILE A 228 3.57 -8.34 -15.96
CA ILE A 228 4.31 -9.40 -15.25
C ILE A 228 4.60 -10.62 -16.12
N THR A 229 3.67 -11.00 -17.00
CA THR A 229 3.86 -12.14 -17.92
C THR A 229 4.98 -11.89 -18.92
N THR A 230 5.11 -10.66 -19.43
CA THR A 230 6.19 -10.27 -20.35
C THR A 230 7.54 -10.29 -19.63
N GLN A 231 7.58 -9.83 -18.37
CA GLN A 231 8.80 -9.89 -17.54
C GLN A 231 9.21 -11.33 -17.23
N ILE A 232 8.26 -12.23 -16.91
CA ILE A 232 8.55 -13.65 -16.69
C ILE A 232 9.11 -14.29 -17.96
N GLN A 233 8.53 -14.03 -19.13
CA GLN A 233 9.07 -14.52 -20.41
C GLN A 233 10.49 -14.01 -20.67
N ALA A 234 10.81 -12.77 -20.30
CA ALA A 234 12.16 -12.25 -20.40
C ALA A 234 13.14 -13.01 -19.47
N ILE A 235 12.73 -13.28 -18.23
CA ILE A 235 13.51 -14.08 -17.28
C ILE A 235 13.76 -15.49 -17.83
N GLU A 236 12.75 -16.14 -18.40
CA GLU A 236 12.86 -17.47 -19.04
C GLU A 236 13.86 -17.47 -20.22
N ARG A 237 14.07 -16.31 -20.86
CA ARG A 237 15.06 -16.11 -21.93
C ARG A 237 16.44 -15.70 -21.42
N GLY A 238 16.65 -15.60 -20.11
CA GLY A 238 17.94 -15.24 -19.50
C GLY A 238 18.24 -13.74 -19.49
N VAL A 239 17.20 -12.90 -19.61
CA VAL A 239 17.34 -11.44 -19.52
C VAL A 239 17.60 -11.05 -18.06
N PRO A 240 18.54 -10.14 -17.76
CA PRO A 240 18.95 -9.81 -16.40
C PRO A 240 17.95 -8.88 -15.70
N VAL A 241 16.75 -9.38 -15.45
CA VAL A 241 15.71 -8.66 -14.69
C VAL A 241 16.08 -8.65 -13.21
N ASP A 242 16.22 -7.45 -12.63
CA ASP A 242 16.45 -7.25 -11.19
C ASP A 242 15.14 -7.33 -10.40
N LEU A 243 14.27 -6.33 -10.57
CA LEU A 243 12.95 -6.28 -9.93
C LEU A 243 11.85 -6.59 -10.93
N VAL A 244 10.89 -7.42 -10.51
CA VAL A 244 9.66 -7.68 -11.24
C VAL A 244 8.57 -6.73 -10.77
N PHE A 245 7.95 -6.01 -11.69
CA PHE A 245 6.84 -5.10 -11.42
C PHE A 245 5.49 -5.71 -11.78
N GLN A 246 4.44 -5.34 -11.04
CA GLN A 246 3.07 -5.55 -11.47
C GLN A 246 2.15 -4.52 -10.80
N SER A 247 1.21 -3.97 -11.56
CA SER A 247 0.07 -3.26 -10.99
C SER A 247 -0.87 -4.26 -10.35
N ILE A 248 -1.19 -4.08 -9.07
CA ILE A 248 -2.12 -4.92 -8.31
C ILE A 248 -3.42 -4.16 -8.01
N ALA A 249 -4.49 -4.91 -7.74
CA ALA A 249 -5.76 -4.42 -7.26
C ALA A 249 -6.11 -5.09 -5.92
N GLY A 250 -7.11 -4.55 -5.22
CA GLY A 250 -7.55 -5.08 -3.92
C GLY A 250 -8.54 -6.24 -4.00
N THR A 251 -8.87 -6.73 -5.21
CA THR A 251 -9.84 -7.80 -5.48
C THR A 251 -9.41 -8.59 -6.72
N GLN A 252 -9.95 -9.79 -6.90
CA GLN A 252 -9.85 -10.64 -8.09
C GLN A 252 -10.60 -10.06 -9.31
#